data_AF-A0A399QP19-F1
#
_entry.id   AF-A0A399QP19-F1
#
_cell.length_a   1.000
_cell.length_b   1.000
_cell.length_c   1.000
_cell.angle_alpha   90.00
_cell.angle_beta   90.00
_cell.angle_gamma   90.00
#
_symmetry.space_group_name_H-M   'P 1'
#
loop_
_entity.id
_entity.type
_entity.pdbx_description
1 polymer ?
#
loop_
_entity_poly.entity_id
_entity_poly.type
_entity_poly.pdbx_seq_one_letter_code
_entity_poly.pdbx_strand_id
1 'polypeptide(L)'
;MTAKSKRDQLLDLADTVADAILNMSDEEVLAELESEGVRPEDAGKAFDSLADSARMKAGQKDLAKVRAEMKAQQRISAQRSSLSAEEARALVERAAKELPELTQAARNAKSGAMPDSEVIDYANDLLELGYELAGDNDA
;
A
#
# COMPACT_ATOMS: atom_id res chain seq x y z
N MET A 1 -18.35 25.72 2.15
CA MET A 1 -18.88 24.38 2.46
C MET A 1 -18.07 23.39 1.65
N THR A 2 -17.22 22.59 2.30
CA THR A 2 -16.40 21.55 1.65
C THR A 2 -17.28 20.35 1.33
N ALA A 3 -17.23 19.86 0.09
CA ALA A 3 -17.97 18.67 -0.30
C ALA A 3 -17.41 17.45 0.44
N LYS A 4 -18.28 16.70 1.15
CA LYS A 4 -17.90 15.42 1.78
C LYS A 4 -17.37 14.47 0.72
N SER A 5 -16.30 13.73 1.03
CA SER A 5 -15.77 12.75 0.10
C SER A 5 -16.78 11.62 -0.13
N LYS A 6 -16.72 10.94 -1.29
CA LYS A 6 -17.56 9.75 -1.55
C LYS A 6 -17.40 8.68 -0.47
N ARG A 7 -16.21 8.59 0.15
CA ARG A 7 -15.95 7.66 1.25
C ARG A 7 -16.75 8.02 2.49
N ASP A 8 -16.78 9.30 2.85
CA ASP A 8 -17.52 9.78 4.03
C ASP A 8 -19.03 9.62 3.83
N GLN A 9 -19.52 9.86 2.62
CA GLN A 9 -20.93 9.62 2.27
C GLN A 9 -21.32 8.15 2.37
N LEU A 10 -20.43 7.22 2.00
CA LEU A 10 -20.68 5.78 2.11
C LEU A 10 -20.64 5.30 3.57
N LEU A 11 -19.78 5.90 4.41
CA LEU A 11 -19.74 5.61 5.84
C LEU A 11 -21.02 6.09 6.53
N ASP A 12 -21.42 7.34 6.28
CA ASP A 12 -22.68 7.90 6.82
C ASP A 12 -23.89 7.04 6.40
N LEU A 13 -23.91 6.53 5.16
CA LEU A 13 -24.97 5.64 4.68
C LEU A 13 -24.95 4.27 5.40
N ALA A 14 -23.77 3.69 5.63
CA ALA A 14 -23.64 2.43 6.35
C ALA A 14 -24.15 2.55 7.79
N ASP A 15 -23.80 3.65 8.47
CA ASP A 15 -24.27 3.92 9.84
C ASP A 15 -25.78 4.12 9.86
N THR A 16 -26.33 4.89 8.91
CA THR A 16 -27.78 5.11 8.79
C THR A 16 -28.54 3.80 8.52
N VAL A 17 -28.01 2.93 7.67
CA VAL A 17 -28.62 1.62 7.37
C VAL A 17 -28.52 0.69 8.57
N ALA A 18 -27.39 0.68 9.28
CA ALA A 18 -27.22 -0.10 10.50
C ALA A 18 -28.21 0.33 11.59
N ASP A 19 -28.35 1.64 11.82
CA ASP A 19 -29.31 2.19 12.78
C ASP A 19 -30.75 1.87 12.37
N ALA A 20 -31.09 1.92 11.08
CA ALA A 20 -32.42 1.53 10.61
C ALA A 20 -32.71 0.06 10.92
N ILE A 21 -31.79 -0.85 10.61
CA ILE A 21 -31.94 -2.30 10.86
C ILE A 21 -32.02 -2.59 12.36
N LEU A 22 -31.19 -1.93 13.20
CA LEU A 22 -31.19 -2.15 14.65
C LEU A 22 -32.42 -1.59 15.35
N ASN A 23 -33.13 -0.65 14.73
CA ASN A 23 -34.38 -0.07 15.24
C ASN A 23 -35.64 -0.74 14.68
N MET A 24 -35.52 -1.66 13.71
CA MET A 24 -36.66 -2.43 13.23
C MET A 24 -37.15 -3.40 14.30
N SER A 25 -38.47 -3.53 14.44
CA SER A 25 -39.06 -4.58 15.27
C SER A 25 -38.90 -5.96 14.60
N ASP A 26 -38.99 -7.02 15.40
CA ASP A 26 -38.96 -8.39 14.87
C ASP A 26 -40.07 -8.62 13.82
N GLU A 27 -41.24 -7.98 13.97
CA GLU A 27 -42.32 -8.05 12.98
C GLU A 27 -41.96 -7.34 11.67
N GLU A 28 -41.27 -6.20 11.74
CA GLU A 28 -40.82 -5.45 10.57
C GLU A 28 -39.72 -6.21 9.81
N VAL A 29 -38.80 -6.85 10.53
CA VAL A 29 -37.77 -7.72 9.93
C VAL A 29 -38.40 -8.91 9.23
N LEU A 30 -39.40 -9.55 9.83
CA LEU A 30 -40.11 -10.68 9.22
C LEU A 30 -40.87 -10.25 7.96
N ALA A 31 -41.51 -9.08 7.98
CA ALA A 31 -42.23 -8.54 6.83
C ALA A 31 -41.28 -8.20 5.66
N GLU A 32 -40.11 -7.63 5.94
CA GLU A 32 -39.08 -7.36 4.92
C GLU A 32 -38.53 -8.65 4.31
N LEU A 33 -38.18 -9.64 5.13
CA LEU A 33 -37.71 -10.94 4.66
C LEU A 33 -38.75 -11.63 3.76
N GLU A 34 -40.02 -11.60 4.16
CA GLU A 34 -41.11 -12.15 3.36
C GLU A 34 -41.29 -11.39 2.04
N SER A 35 -41.12 -10.06 2.05
CA SER A 35 -41.17 -9.22 0.84
C SER A 35 -40.04 -9.53 -0.16
N GLU A 36 -38.87 -9.95 0.33
CA GLU A 36 -37.74 -10.39 -0.49
C GLU A 36 -37.82 -11.87 -0.88
N GLY A 37 -38.85 -12.60 -0.46
CA GLY A 37 -39.02 -14.02 -0.71
C GLY A 37 -38.06 -14.91 0.09
N VAL A 38 -37.48 -14.38 1.17
CA VAL A 38 -36.58 -15.09 2.09
C VAL A 38 -37.41 -15.64 3.24
N ARG A 39 -37.35 -16.95 3.46
CA ARG A 39 -37.98 -17.54 4.65
C ARG A 39 -37.19 -17.16 5.90
N PRO A 40 -37.85 -16.81 7.02
CA PRO A 40 -37.16 -16.40 8.26
C PRO A 40 -36.12 -17.43 8.75
N GLU A 41 -36.44 -18.71 8.60
CA GLU A 41 -35.59 -19.86 8.92
C GLU A 41 -34.32 -19.99 8.05
N ASP A 42 -34.28 -19.32 6.89
CA ASP A 42 -33.13 -19.27 6.00
C ASP A 42 -32.36 -17.94 6.08
N ALA A 43 -32.90 -16.93 6.77
CA ALA A 43 -32.32 -15.58 6.87
C ALA A 43 -30.92 -15.59 7.50
N GLY A 44 -30.71 -16.40 8.54
CA GLY A 44 -29.39 -16.56 9.17
C GLY A 44 -28.33 -17.08 8.20
N LYS A 45 -28.68 -18.06 7.35
CA LYS A 45 -27.75 -18.60 6.34
C LYS A 45 -27.44 -17.59 5.25
N ALA A 46 -28.43 -16.79 4.83
CA ALA A 46 -28.22 -15.72 3.86
C ALA A 46 -27.24 -14.66 4.41
N PHE A 47 -27.40 -14.30 5.68
CA PHE A 47 -26.51 -13.35 6.35
C PHE A 47 -25.08 -13.90 6.51
N ASP A 48 -24.94 -15.15 6.96
CA ASP A 48 -23.63 -15.81 7.09
C ASP A 48 -22.90 -15.88 5.74
N SER A 49 -23.60 -16.23 4.65
CA SER A 49 -23.02 -16.25 3.31
C SER A 49 -22.54 -14.87 2.84
N LEU A 50 -23.30 -13.81 3.16
CA LEU A 50 -22.92 -12.44 2.85
C LEU A 50 -21.66 -12.03 3.64
N ALA A 51 -21.63 -12.34 4.94
CA ALA A 51 -20.50 -12.04 5.81
C ALA A 51 -19.23 -12.77 5.37
N ASP A 52 -19.33 -14.04 4.99
CA ASP A 52 -18.19 -14.82 4.50
C ASP A 52 -17.66 -14.29 3.16
N SER A 53 -18.56 -13.90 2.25
CA SER A 53 -18.19 -13.24 0.99
C SER A 53 -17.46 -11.91 1.22
N ALA A 54 -17.93 -11.11 2.18
CA ALA A 54 -17.27 -9.86 2.56
C ALA A 54 -15.88 -10.11 3.17
N ARG A 55 -15.75 -11.10 4.07
CA ARG A 55 -14.46 -11.52 4.65
C ARG A 55 -13.48 -11.99 3.58
N MET A 56 -13.93 -12.82 2.63
CA MET A 56 -13.09 -13.27 1.51
C MET A 56 -12.60 -12.09 0.66
N LYS A 57 -13.47 -11.13 0.33
CA LYS A 57 -13.09 -9.94 -0.46
C LYS A 57 -12.09 -9.06 0.30
N ALA A 58 -12.26 -8.88 1.61
CA ALA A 58 -11.30 -8.17 2.45
C ALA A 58 -9.94 -8.87 2.44
N GLY A 59 -9.93 -10.19 2.68
CA GLY A 59 -8.70 -10.99 2.63
C GLY A 59 -8.01 -10.98 1.27
N GLN A 60 -8.75 -10.98 0.16
CA GLN A 60 -8.19 -10.84 -1.19
C GLN A 60 -7.51 -9.49 -1.39
N LYS A 61 -8.09 -8.40 -0.86
CA LYS A 61 -7.50 -7.06 -0.94
C LYS A 61 -6.21 -6.97 -0.13
N ASP A 62 -6.17 -7.56 1.05
CA ASP A 62 -4.96 -7.62 1.88
C ASP A 62 -3.88 -8.45 1.21
N LEU A 63 -4.23 -9.60 0.64
CA LEU A 63 -3.31 -10.42 -0.15
C LEU A 63 -2.77 -9.69 -1.39
N ALA A 64 -3.60 -8.89 -2.06
CA ALA A 64 -3.16 -8.07 -3.19
C ALA A 64 -2.15 -7.00 -2.75
N LYS A 65 -2.38 -6.38 -1.59
CA LYS A 65 -1.45 -5.40 -0.99
C LYS A 65 -0.11 -6.04 -0.64
N VAL A 66 -0.14 -7.18 0.07
CA VAL A 66 1.07 -7.92 0.43
C VAL A 66 1.84 -8.36 -0.81
N ARG A 67 1.16 -8.83 -1.86
CA ARG A 67 1.82 -9.18 -3.15
C ARG A 67 2.48 -7.98 -3.81
N ALA A 68 1.89 -6.79 -3.74
CA ALA A 68 2.48 -5.57 -4.27
C ALA A 68 3.74 -5.17 -3.48
N GLU A 69 3.67 -5.23 -2.15
CA GLU A 69 4.81 -4.97 -1.25
C GLU A 69 5.96 -5.97 -1.49
N MET A 70 5.66 -7.26 -1.64
CA MET A 70 6.66 -8.28 -1.97
C MET A 70 7.31 -8.04 -3.34
N LYS A 71 6.54 -7.65 -4.36
CA LYS A 71 7.11 -7.31 -5.68
C LYS A 71 8.02 -6.08 -5.62
N ALA A 72 7.66 -5.08 -4.81
CA ALA A 72 8.51 -3.92 -4.59
C ALA A 72 9.84 -4.32 -3.90
N GLN A 73 9.77 -5.15 -2.86
CA GLN A 73 10.96 -5.67 -2.18
C GLN A 73 11.84 -6.54 -3.08
N GLN A 74 11.25 -7.36 -3.95
CA GLN A 74 12.01 -8.16 -4.92
C GLN A 74 12.74 -7.28 -5.94
N ARG A 75 12.13 -6.17 -6.39
CA ARG A 75 12.79 -5.21 -7.29
C ARG A 75 13.99 -4.54 -6.62
N ILE A 76 13.81 -4.06 -5.39
CA ILE A 76 14.89 -3.43 -4.61
C ILE A 76 16.02 -4.43 -4.39
N SER A 77 15.69 -5.68 -4.04
CA SER A 77 16.69 -6.74 -3.82
C SER A 77 17.45 -7.12 -5.10
N ALA A 78 16.77 -7.13 -6.26
CA ALA A 78 17.41 -7.38 -7.55
C ALA A 78 18.37 -6.25 -7.93
N GLN A 79 17.98 -4.98 -7.76
CA GLN A 79 18.85 -3.83 -8.00
C GLN A 79 20.07 -3.82 -7.07
N ARG A 80 19.90 -4.18 -5.80
CA ARG A 80 21.00 -4.33 -4.83
C ARG A 80 22.06 -5.34 -5.29
N SER A 81 21.64 -6.42 -5.95
CA SER A 81 22.54 -7.49 -6.40
C SER A 81 23.30 -7.20 -7.70
N SER A 82 22.90 -6.17 -8.46
CA SER A 82 23.48 -5.86 -9.79
C SER A 82 24.31 -4.58 -9.83
N LEU A 83 24.36 -3.79 -8.75
CA LEU A 83 24.98 -2.48 -8.77
C LEU A 83 26.52 -2.57 -8.82
N SER A 84 27.13 -2.05 -9.87
CA SER A 84 28.59 -1.94 -9.96
C SER A 84 29.12 -0.78 -9.11
N ALA A 85 30.39 -0.85 -8.70
CA ALA A 85 31.04 0.22 -7.94
C ALA A 85 31.06 1.57 -8.69
N GLU A 86 31.13 1.54 -10.02
CA GLU A 86 31.11 2.74 -10.86
C GLU A 86 29.72 3.40 -10.88
N GLU A 87 28.65 2.60 -11.03
CA GLU A 87 27.26 3.08 -10.98
C GLU A 87 26.89 3.61 -9.59
N ALA A 88 27.33 2.92 -8.54
CA ALA A 88 27.13 3.34 -7.15
C ALA A 88 27.76 4.72 -6.90
N ARG A 89 29.01 4.92 -7.34
CA ARG A 89 29.71 6.21 -7.21
C ARG A 89 28.99 7.33 -7.98
N ALA A 90 28.52 7.05 -9.19
CA ALA A 90 27.79 8.04 -9.99
C ALA A 90 26.46 8.45 -9.33
N LEU A 91 25.71 7.50 -8.78
CA LEU A 91 24.47 7.75 -8.06
C LEU A 91 24.71 8.62 -6.81
N VAL A 92 25.71 8.24 -6.01
CA VAL A 92 26.09 8.97 -4.80
C VAL A 92 26.55 10.40 -5.13
N GLU A 93 27.32 10.58 -6.20
CA GLU A 93 27.76 11.91 -6.64
C GLU A 93 26.58 12.79 -7.10
N ARG A 94 25.59 12.19 -7.80
CA ARG A 94 24.39 12.90 -8.24
C ARG A 94 23.51 13.31 -7.06
N ALA A 95 23.24 12.38 -6.15
CA ALA A 95 22.47 12.66 -4.92
C ALA A 95 23.14 13.76 -4.08
N ALA A 96 24.48 13.75 -3.99
CA ALA A 96 25.25 14.79 -3.29
C ALA A 96 25.17 16.18 -3.94
N LYS A 97 24.92 16.27 -5.26
CA LYS A 97 24.71 17.53 -5.97
C LYS A 97 23.29 18.06 -5.79
N GLU A 98 22.30 17.17 -5.77
CA GLU A 98 20.89 17.52 -5.64
C GLU A 98 20.51 17.91 -4.21
N LEU A 99 21.08 17.24 -3.20
CA LEU A 99 20.85 17.53 -1.78
C LEU A 99 22.17 17.76 -1.05
N PRO A 100 22.74 18.98 -1.09
CA PRO A 100 24.01 19.31 -0.44
C PRO A 100 23.97 19.21 1.10
N GLU A 101 22.78 19.06 1.70
CA GLU A 101 22.60 18.85 3.14
C GLU A 101 22.56 17.36 3.56
N LEU A 102 22.52 16.42 2.61
CA LEU A 102 22.42 14.98 2.91
C LEU A 102 23.79 14.34 3.20
N THR A 103 24.09 14.36 4.51
CA THR A 103 25.06 13.55 5.27
C THR A 103 26.57 13.66 4.96
N GLN A 104 27.35 13.42 6.00
CA GLN A 104 28.82 13.44 6.00
C GLN A 104 29.43 12.34 5.09
N ALA A 105 28.66 11.29 4.78
CA ALA A 105 29.03 10.17 3.91
C ALA A 105 29.21 10.60 2.43
N ALA A 106 28.32 11.44 1.91
CA ALA A 106 28.42 12.00 0.55
C ALA A 106 29.68 12.87 0.34
N ARG A 107 30.17 13.51 1.42
CA ARG A 107 31.43 14.27 1.41
C ARG A 107 32.66 13.35 1.41
N ASN A 108 32.60 12.21 2.09
CA ASN A 108 33.69 11.22 2.16
C ASN A 108 33.81 10.36 0.88
N ALA A 109 32.71 10.12 0.18
CA ALA A 109 32.72 9.46 -1.13
C ALA A 109 33.47 10.30 -2.19
N LYS A 110 33.30 11.63 -2.17
CA LYS A 110 34.02 12.56 -3.07
C LYS A 110 35.54 12.61 -2.86
N SER A 111 36.02 12.27 -1.67
CA SER A 111 37.47 12.28 -1.36
C SER A 111 38.18 10.96 -1.68
N GLY A 112 37.47 9.95 -2.24
CA GLY A 112 38.04 8.62 -2.46
C GLY A 112 38.39 7.88 -1.17
N ALA A 113 37.83 8.32 -0.04
CA ALA A 113 38.14 7.79 1.30
C ALA A 113 37.23 6.63 1.70
N MET A 114 36.18 6.37 0.93
CA MET A 114 35.20 5.32 1.17
C MET A 114 35.53 4.09 0.30
N PRO A 115 35.63 2.88 0.88
CA PRO A 115 35.81 1.66 0.12
C PRO A 115 34.58 1.36 -0.75
N ASP A 116 34.77 0.65 -1.86
CA ASP A 116 33.69 0.38 -2.83
C ASP A 116 32.48 -0.33 -2.22
N SER A 117 32.71 -1.19 -1.23
CA SER A 117 31.63 -1.85 -0.48
C SER A 117 30.73 -0.84 0.24
N GLU A 118 31.31 0.17 0.91
CA GLU A 118 30.55 1.19 1.62
C GLU A 118 29.84 2.16 0.65
N VAL A 119 30.44 2.43 -0.52
CA VAL A 119 29.78 3.22 -1.56
C VAL A 119 28.57 2.49 -2.14
N ILE A 120 28.67 1.18 -2.35
CA ILE A 120 27.56 0.35 -2.83
C ILE A 120 26.45 0.31 -1.78
N ASP A 121 26.78 0.12 -0.50
CA ASP A 121 25.77 0.14 0.57
C ASP A 121 25.06 1.49 0.66
N TYR A 122 25.79 2.60 0.59
CA TYR A 122 25.20 3.94 0.61
C TYR A 122 24.37 4.23 -0.67
N ALA A 123 24.81 3.77 -1.84
CA ALA A 123 24.04 3.87 -3.06
C ALA A 123 22.74 3.06 -2.98
N ASN A 124 22.76 1.89 -2.35
CA ASN A 124 21.57 1.08 -2.11
C ASN A 124 20.56 1.77 -1.18
N ASP A 125 21.03 2.46 -0.15
CA ASP A 125 20.16 3.26 0.73
C ASP A 125 19.51 4.42 -0.05
N LEU A 126 20.25 5.06 -0.96
CA LEU A 126 19.70 6.10 -1.83
C LEU A 126 18.61 5.55 -2.78
N LEU A 127 18.81 4.36 -3.34
CA LEU A 127 17.78 3.68 -4.15
C LEU A 127 16.51 3.41 -3.33
N GLU A 128 16.65 2.99 -2.07
CA GLU A 128 15.50 2.82 -1.16
C GLU A 128 14.77 4.12 -0.83
N LEU A 129 15.50 5.24 -0.79
CA LEU A 129 14.94 6.58 -0.61
C LEU A 129 14.30 7.14 -1.90
N GLY A 130 14.35 6.42 -3.01
CA GLY A 130 13.70 6.76 -4.27
C GLY A 130 14.60 7.46 -5.30
N TYR A 131 15.92 7.41 -5.14
CA TYR A 131 16.84 7.83 -6.20
C TYR A 131 16.95 6.76 -7.29
N GLU A 132 17.09 7.16 -8.56
CA GLU A 132 17.15 6.23 -9.69
C GLU A 132 18.56 6.15 -10.31
N LEU A 133 18.94 5.05 -10.95
CA LEU A 133 20.24 5.00 -11.63
C LEU A 133 20.25 5.91 -12.86
N ALA A 134 21.43 6.43 -13.22
CA ALA A 134 21.59 7.24 -14.41
C ALA A 134 21.40 6.36 -15.66
N GLY A 135 20.17 6.30 -16.16
CA GLY A 135 19.78 5.46 -17.30
C GLY A 135 18.29 5.09 -17.36
N ASP A 136 17.57 5.19 -16.24
CA ASP A 136 16.13 4.83 -16.18
C ASP A 136 15.17 5.94 -16.69
N ASN A 137 15.70 7.10 -17.10
CA ASN A 137 14.89 8.25 -17.55
C ASN A 137 14.58 8.26 -19.06
N ASP A 138 14.89 7.17 -19.79
CA ASP A 138 14.69 7.03 -21.24
C ASP A 138 13.78 5.82 -21.61
N ALA A 139 12.74 5.52 -20.82
CA ALA A 139 11.70 4.54 -21.19
C ALA A 139 10.27 4.97 -20.82
#